data_AF-A0A8C4I4J9-F1
#
_entry.id   AF-A0A8C4I4J9-F1
#
_cell.length_a   1.000
_cell.length_b   1.000
_cell.length_c   1.000
_cell.angle_alpha   90.00
_cell.angle_beta   90.00
_cell.angle_gamma   90.00
#
_symmetry.space_group_name_H-M   'P 1'
#
loop_
_entity.id
_entity.type
_entity.pdbx_description
1 polymer ?
#
loop_
_entity_poly.entity_id
_entity_poly.type
_entity_poly.pdbx_seq_one_letter_code
_entity_poly.pdbx_strand_id
1 'polypeptide(L)'
;SSSSVSPSPLHRRLLLLLAQRFYDVEMLLSWWSRLRRYVGWSEWFRADKRGKFNWDFMEHKDTPLEEVNMSYTLINYTGLDNFEKQRSLRTLSLRGCPEVDDWFLARLHVLQDSLEELDISHCPHITTGGLAALRNLK
;
A
#
# COMPACT_ATOMS: atom_id res chain seq x y z
N SER A 1 28.12 -28.93 5.54
CA SER A 1 27.74 -28.66 4.15
C SER A 1 26.44 -27.88 4.14
N SER A 2 26.52 -26.59 3.84
CA SER A 2 25.36 -25.70 3.71
C SER A 2 24.63 -26.06 2.42
N SER A 3 23.49 -26.73 2.51
CA SER A 3 22.59 -26.97 1.39
C SER A 3 21.92 -25.64 1.05
N SER A 4 22.41 -24.98 0.01
CA SER A 4 21.71 -23.90 -0.66
C SER A 4 20.42 -24.45 -1.29
N VAL A 5 19.34 -24.46 -0.51
CA VAL A 5 18.01 -24.81 -1.01
C VAL A 5 17.61 -23.71 -1.98
N SER A 6 17.54 -24.06 -3.27
CA SER A 6 16.99 -23.17 -4.28
C SER A 6 15.54 -22.83 -3.90
N PRO A 7 15.17 -21.55 -3.85
CA PRO A 7 13.83 -21.17 -3.41
C PRO A 7 12.79 -21.77 -4.35
N SER A 8 11.74 -22.34 -3.77
CA SER A 8 10.63 -22.93 -4.52
C SER A 8 10.06 -21.95 -5.57
N PRO A 9 9.45 -22.42 -6.66
CA PRO A 9 8.92 -21.56 -7.72
C PRO A 9 7.94 -20.50 -7.21
N LEU A 10 7.16 -20.83 -6.17
CA LEU A 10 6.25 -19.91 -5.49
C LEU A 10 7.00 -18.84 -4.70
N HIS A 11 8.05 -19.20 -3.96
CA HIS A 11 8.90 -18.22 -3.26
C HIS A 11 9.62 -17.30 -4.25
N ARG A 12 10.09 -17.83 -5.38
CA ARG A 12 10.74 -17.01 -6.42
C ARG A 12 9.75 -16.06 -7.10
N ARG A 13 8.54 -16.52 -7.44
CA ARG A 13 7.48 -15.67 -7.99
C ARG A 13 7.01 -14.62 -6.99
N LEU A 14 6.90 -15.00 -5.72
CA LEU A 14 6.58 -14.10 -4.62
C LEU A 14 7.66 -13.03 -4.46
N LEU A 15 8.94 -13.41 -4.32
CA LEU A 15 10.05 -12.46 -4.22
C LEU A 15 10.13 -11.52 -5.43
N LEU A 16 9.85 -12.01 -6.64
CA LEU A 16 9.79 -11.16 -7.83
C LEU A 16 8.59 -10.20 -7.79
N LEU A 17 7.40 -10.67 -7.39
CA LEU A 17 6.22 -9.82 -7.22
C LEU A 17 6.46 -8.74 -6.16
N LEU A 18 7.06 -9.13 -5.04
CA LEU A 18 7.35 -8.25 -3.93
C LEU A 18 8.46 -7.25 -4.27
N ALA A 19 9.52 -7.66 -4.99
CA ALA A 19 10.57 -6.75 -5.44
C ALA A 19 10.11 -5.82 -6.58
N GLN A 20 9.09 -6.20 -7.35
CA GLN A 20 8.47 -5.35 -8.38
C GLN A 20 7.47 -4.34 -7.81
N ARG A 21 6.97 -4.58 -6.59
CA ARG A 21 5.95 -3.74 -5.94
C ARG A 21 6.60 -2.93 -4.82
N PHE A 22 7.29 -3.58 -3.90
CA PHE A 22 7.85 -2.96 -2.70
C PHE A 22 9.33 -2.68 -2.88
N TYR A 23 9.69 -1.39 -2.80
CA TYR A 23 11.07 -0.92 -2.90
C TYR A 23 11.88 -1.15 -1.62
N ASP A 24 11.22 -1.46 -0.49
CA ASP A 24 11.86 -1.68 0.82
C ASP A 24 11.20 -2.87 1.57
N VAL A 25 11.99 -3.58 2.38
CA VAL A 25 11.57 -4.66 3.29
C VAL A 25 10.59 -4.13 4.35
N GLU A 26 10.77 -2.92 4.87
CA GLU A 26 9.84 -2.30 5.83
C GLU A 26 8.49 -1.97 5.16
N MET A 27 8.53 -1.54 3.89
CA MET A 27 7.32 -1.42 3.08
C MET A 27 6.63 -2.78 2.93
N LEU A 28 7.40 -3.81 2.64
CA LEU A 28 6.95 -5.19 2.51
C LEU A 28 6.25 -5.71 3.77
N LEU A 29 6.90 -5.54 4.93
CA LEU A 29 6.37 -5.90 6.25
C LEU A 29 5.12 -5.09 6.59
N SER A 30 5.13 -3.79 6.31
CA SER A 30 3.95 -2.94 6.50
C SER A 30 2.82 -3.25 5.51
N TRP A 31 3.12 -3.71 4.30
CA TRP A 31 2.11 -4.18 3.34
C TRP A 31 1.58 -5.57 3.72
N TRP A 32 2.34 -6.38 4.47
CA TRP A 32 1.93 -7.67 5.00
C TRP A 32 1.08 -7.60 6.27
N SER A 33 1.01 -6.46 6.96
CA SER A 33 0.17 -6.29 8.16
C SER A 33 -1.23 -5.72 7.85
N ARG A 34 -1.54 -5.47 6.58
CA ARG A 34 -2.60 -4.53 6.20
C ARG A 34 -3.82 -5.12 5.55
N LEU A 35 -4.88 -4.33 5.68
CA LEU A 35 -6.21 -4.48 5.15
C LEU A 35 -6.26 -3.90 3.72
N ARG A 36 -6.53 -4.75 2.73
CA ARG A 36 -6.81 -4.34 1.34
C ARG A 36 -8.12 -4.93 0.85
N ARG A 37 -8.89 -4.17 0.08
CA ARG A 37 -10.09 -4.63 -0.63
C ARG A 37 -9.91 -4.44 -2.13
N TYR A 38 -10.21 -5.48 -2.90
CA TYR A 38 -10.16 -5.47 -4.35
C TYR A 38 -11.54 -5.18 -4.95
N VAL A 39 -11.56 -4.63 -6.16
CA VAL A 39 -12.82 -4.32 -6.87
C VAL A 39 -13.69 -5.58 -7.00
N GLY A 40 -14.96 -5.45 -6.60
CA GLY A 40 -15.96 -6.53 -6.71
C GLY A 40 -15.98 -7.53 -5.55
N TRP A 41 -15.24 -7.25 -4.46
CA TRP A 41 -15.17 -8.10 -3.28
C TRP A 41 -15.63 -7.36 -2.03
N SER A 42 -16.41 -8.03 -1.18
CA SER A 42 -16.81 -7.53 0.15
C SER A 42 -15.74 -7.76 1.21
N GLU A 43 -14.90 -8.79 1.03
CA GLU A 43 -13.94 -9.22 2.04
C GLU A 43 -12.64 -8.43 1.99
N TRP A 44 -12.12 -8.11 3.18
CA TRP A 44 -10.82 -7.49 3.36
C TRP A 44 -9.72 -8.54 3.52
N PHE A 45 -8.65 -8.41 2.74
CA PHE A 45 -7.45 -9.21 2.92
C PHE A 45 -6.61 -8.63 4.05
N ARG A 46 -6.35 -9.42 5.09
CA ARG A 46 -5.51 -9.07 6.25
C ARG A 46 -4.70 -10.27 6.73
N ALA A 47 -3.58 -10.01 7.39
CA ALA A 47 -2.93 -11.04 8.20
C ALA A 47 -3.88 -11.53 9.31
N ASP A 48 -3.86 -12.82 9.61
CA ASP A 48 -4.60 -13.35 10.75
C ASP A 48 -3.98 -12.88 12.09
N LYS A 49 -4.64 -13.19 13.21
CA LYS A 49 -4.18 -12.80 14.56
C LYS A 49 -2.78 -13.32 14.93
N ARG A 50 -2.22 -14.25 14.15
CA ARG A 50 -0.89 -14.84 14.32
C ARG A 50 0.13 -14.29 13.31
N GLY A 51 -0.25 -13.29 12.52
CA GLY A 51 0.57 -12.73 11.46
C GLY A 51 0.68 -13.61 10.22
N LYS A 52 -0.11 -14.70 10.13
CA LYS A 52 -0.09 -15.58 8.97
C LYS A 52 -0.92 -14.94 7.85
N PHE A 53 -0.29 -14.77 6.70
CA PHE A 53 -0.94 -14.22 5.52
C PHE A 53 -1.66 -15.33 4.76
N ASN A 54 -2.91 -15.07 4.34
CA ASN A 54 -3.56 -15.95 3.38
C ASN A 54 -2.95 -15.70 2.00
N TRP A 55 -2.37 -16.74 1.39
CA TRP A 55 -1.71 -16.67 0.09
C TRP A 55 -2.68 -16.53 -1.09
N ASP A 56 -3.98 -16.71 -0.87
CA ASP A 56 -5.02 -16.60 -1.91
C ASP A 56 -4.99 -15.23 -2.62
N PHE A 57 -4.44 -14.17 -2.00
CA PHE A 57 -4.23 -12.88 -2.67
C PHE A 57 -3.34 -12.98 -3.93
N MET A 58 -2.49 -13.99 -4.05
CA MET A 58 -1.64 -14.21 -5.23
C MET A 58 -2.47 -14.54 -6.47
N GLU A 59 -3.68 -15.09 -6.30
CA GLU A 59 -4.64 -15.33 -7.38
C GLU A 59 -5.18 -14.01 -7.96
N HIS A 60 -5.09 -12.92 -7.18
CA HIS A 60 -5.63 -11.60 -7.51
C HIS A 60 -4.54 -10.57 -7.85
N LYS A 61 -3.32 -11.02 -8.19
CA LYS A 61 -2.16 -10.14 -8.45
C LYS A 61 -2.40 -9.07 -9.53
N ASP A 62 -3.33 -9.33 -10.44
CA ASP A 62 -3.71 -8.45 -11.55
C ASP A 62 -5.06 -7.72 -11.30
N THR A 63 -5.69 -7.94 -10.14
CA THR A 63 -6.93 -7.26 -9.78
C THR A 63 -6.58 -5.88 -9.21
N PRO A 64 -7.22 -4.80 -9.68
CA PRO A 64 -6.96 -3.47 -9.14
C PRO A 64 -7.51 -3.34 -7.71
N LEU A 65 -6.80 -2.56 -6.90
CA LEU A 65 -7.20 -2.21 -5.55
C LEU A 65 -8.31 -1.16 -5.56
N GLU A 66 -9.28 -1.32 -4.67
CA GLU A 66 -10.38 -0.36 -4.47
C GLU A 66 -10.19 0.40 -3.16
N GLU A 67 -9.77 -0.28 -2.09
CA GLU A 67 -9.53 0.34 -0.79
C GLU A 67 -8.22 -0.18 -0.19
N VAL A 68 -7.45 0.74 0.37
CA VAL A 68 -6.19 0.42 1.04
C VAL A 68 -6.15 1.14 2.38
N ASN A 69 -6.06 0.37 3.45
CA ASN A 69 -5.76 0.90 4.76
C ASN A 69 -4.26 0.80 5.04
N MET A 70 -3.64 1.96 5.04
CA MET A 70 -2.24 2.21 5.33
C MET A 70 -1.98 2.79 6.73
N SER A 71 -2.94 2.80 7.66
CA SER A 71 -2.77 3.47 8.95
C SER A 71 -1.62 2.91 9.80
N TYR A 72 -0.96 3.81 10.55
CA TYR A 72 0.07 3.51 11.54
C TYR A 72 1.28 2.75 11.01
N THR A 73 1.74 3.04 9.79
CA THR A 73 3.02 2.48 9.30
C THR A 73 3.95 3.54 8.76
N LEU A 74 5.17 3.10 8.48
CA LEU A 74 6.26 3.88 7.88
C LEU A 74 6.11 4.08 6.36
N ILE A 75 4.88 4.26 5.85
CA ILE A 75 4.74 4.57 4.41
C ILE A 75 5.26 5.99 4.15
N ASN A 76 6.14 6.12 3.18
CA ASN A 76 6.64 7.39 2.67
C ASN A 76 6.42 7.51 1.16
N TYR A 77 6.91 8.60 0.59
CA TYR A 77 6.63 8.97 -0.80
C TYR A 77 7.11 7.93 -1.83
N THR A 78 8.12 7.13 -1.50
CA THR A 78 8.60 6.03 -2.38
C THR A 78 7.55 4.92 -2.50
N GLY A 79 6.73 4.76 -1.47
CA GLY A 79 5.65 3.78 -1.44
C GLY A 79 4.50 4.09 -2.37
N LEU A 80 4.35 5.33 -2.81
CA LEU A 80 3.31 5.74 -3.75
C LEU A 80 3.48 5.12 -5.14
N ASP A 81 4.70 4.69 -5.50
CA ASP A 81 4.97 3.99 -6.77
C ASP A 81 4.16 2.68 -6.87
N ASN A 82 3.76 2.10 -5.73
CA ASN A 82 2.84 0.95 -5.70
C ASN A 82 1.42 1.26 -6.17
N PHE A 83 1.00 2.52 -6.04
CA PHE A 83 -0.35 2.96 -6.33
C PHE A 83 -0.48 3.57 -7.73
N GLU A 84 0.63 3.88 -8.41
CA GLU A 84 0.63 4.52 -9.75
C GLU A 84 -0.23 3.77 -10.78
N LYS A 85 -0.28 2.43 -10.69
CA LYS A 85 -1.07 1.57 -11.59
C LYS A 85 -2.49 1.30 -11.08
N GLN A 86 -2.86 1.74 -9.88
CA GLN A 86 -4.12 1.43 -9.22
C GLN A 86 -5.20 2.45 -9.59
N ARG A 87 -5.65 2.41 -10.85
CA ARG A 87 -6.66 3.34 -11.40
C ARG A 87 -8.08 3.19 -10.83
N SER A 88 -8.29 2.25 -9.91
CA SER A 88 -9.58 1.99 -9.27
C SER A 88 -9.56 2.24 -7.76
N LEU A 89 -8.46 2.80 -7.23
CA LEU A 89 -8.31 3.04 -5.81
C LEU A 89 -9.17 4.24 -5.39
N ARG A 90 -10.20 3.98 -4.58
CA ARG A 90 -11.19 4.94 -4.09
C ARG A 90 -10.92 5.42 -2.68
N THR A 91 -10.48 4.53 -1.78
CA THR A 91 -10.24 4.88 -0.38
C THR A 91 -8.80 4.59 0.02
N LEU A 92 -8.12 5.60 0.56
CA LEU A 92 -6.77 5.51 1.11
C LEU A 92 -6.73 6.07 2.54
N SER A 93 -6.46 5.20 3.52
CA SER A 93 -6.25 5.63 4.90
C SER A 93 -4.78 5.63 5.26
N LEU A 94 -4.21 6.79 5.59
CA LEU A 94 -2.83 7.01 6.04
C LEU A 94 -2.78 7.45 7.50
N ARG A 95 -3.88 7.32 8.24
CA ARG A 95 -3.98 7.78 9.63
C ARG A 95 -2.77 7.37 10.48
N GLY A 96 -2.17 8.34 11.17
CA GLY A 96 -1.09 8.09 12.13
C GLY A 96 0.22 7.60 11.52
N CYS A 97 0.44 7.79 10.22
CA CYS A 97 1.72 7.43 9.58
C CYS A 97 2.80 8.49 9.89
N PRO A 98 3.91 8.11 10.53
CA PRO A 98 4.93 9.06 10.96
C PRO A 98 5.87 9.53 9.82
N GLU A 99 5.81 8.93 8.63
CA GLU A 99 6.63 9.37 7.48
C GLU A 99 5.83 10.07 6.38
N VAL A 100 4.52 10.28 6.60
CA VAL A 100 3.66 11.02 5.67
C VAL A 100 3.78 12.51 5.96
N ASP A 101 4.32 13.23 4.98
CA ASP A 101 4.58 14.67 5.02
C ASP A 101 3.97 15.41 3.81
N ASP A 102 4.24 16.71 3.69
CA ASP A 102 3.72 17.54 2.60
C ASP A 102 4.19 17.06 1.21
N TRP A 103 5.40 16.50 1.11
CA TRP A 103 5.94 15.95 -0.15
C TRP A 103 5.18 14.69 -0.57
N PHE A 104 4.83 13.83 0.40
CA PHE A 104 3.94 12.71 0.16
C PHE A 104 2.62 13.17 -0.42
N LEU A 105 1.96 14.17 0.19
CA LEU A 105 0.67 14.68 -0.28
C LEU A 105 0.76 15.26 -1.70
N ALA A 106 1.84 15.96 -2.04
CA ALA A 106 2.06 16.49 -3.38
C ALA A 106 2.14 15.39 -4.46
N ARG A 107 2.54 14.18 -4.10
CA ARG A 107 2.59 13.03 -5.02
C ARG A 107 1.26 12.28 -5.16
N LEU A 108 0.24 12.57 -4.34
CA LEU A 108 -1.06 11.92 -4.45
C LEU A 108 -1.83 12.25 -5.73
N HIS A 109 -1.40 13.26 -6.51
CA HIS A 109 -1.97 13.57 -7.82
C HIS A 109 -1.99 12.38 -8.79
N VAL A 110 -1.13 11.36 -8.59
CA VAL A 110 -1.17 10.12 -9.37
C VAL A 110 -2.50 9.35 -9.22
N LEU A 111 -3.26 9.62 -8.16
CA LEU A 111 -4.57 9.05 -7.86
C LEU A 111 -5.74 10.01 -8.12
N GLN A 112 -5.49 11.17 -8.74
CA GLN A 112 -6.48 12.24 -8.92
C GLN A 112 -7.77 11.83 -9.66
N ASP A 113 -7.72 10.76 -10.47
CA ASP A 113 -8.85 10.30 -11.28
C ASP A 113 -9.65 9.17 -10.61
N SER A 114 -9.22 8.68 -9.45
CA SER A 114 -9.86 7.53 -8.79
C SER A 114 -10.11 7.70 -7.29
N LEU A 115 -9.28 8.46 -6.59
CA LEU A 115 -9.35 8.59 -5.14
C LEU A 115 -10.52 9.48 -4.73
N GLU A 116 -11.39 8.95 -3.89
CA GLU A 116 -12.63 9.60 -3.42
C GLU A 116 -12.55 9.90 -1.91
N GLU A 117 -11.81 9.09 -1.15
CA GLU A 117 -11.67 9.22 0.30
C GLU A 117 -10.20 9.12 0.73
N LEU A 118 -9.75 10.11 1.49
CA LEU A 118 -8.39 10.20 2.04
C LEU A 118 -8.43 10.50 3.54
N ASP A 119 -7.94 9.57 4.37
CA ASP A 119 -7.74 9.81 5.81
C ASP A 119 -6.25 10.07 6.10
N ILE A 120 -5.92 11.30 6.46
CA ILE A 120 -4.57 11.74 6.87
C ILE A 120 -4.52 12.19 8.33
N SER A 121 -5.52 11.79 9.12
CA SER A 121 -5.61 12.17 10.53
C SER A 121 -4.41 11.68 11.34
N HIS A 122 -3.99 12.47 12.33
CA HIS A 122 -2.86 12.14 13.22
C HIS A 122 -1.50 11.92 12.53
N CYS A 123 -1.31 12.33 11.27
CA CYS A 123 0.01 12.36 10.65
C CYS A 123 0.79 13.59 11.16
N PRO A 124 1.93 13.40 11.87
CA PRO A 124 2.58 14.49 12.61
C PRO A 124 3.36 15.48 11.74
N HIS A 125 3.66 15.14 10.48
CA HIS A 125 4.48 15.96 9.58
C HIS A 125 3.70 16.64 8.46
N ILE A 126 2.37 16.52 8.44
CA ILE A 126 1.51 17.25 7.51
C ILE A 126 1.28 18.65 8.05
N THR A 127 1.56 19.65 7.22
CA THR A 127 1.28 21.06 7.53
C THR A 127 0.10 21.58 6.72
N THR A 128 -0.34 22.80 7.02
CA THR A 128 -1.33 23.51 6.20
C THR A 128 -0.85 23.74 4.77
N GLY A 129 0.46 23.82 4.54
CA GLY A 129 1.07 23.91 3.21
C GLY A 129 0.83 22.64 2.39
N GLY A 130 0.98 21.47 2.99
CA GLY A 130 0.72 20.17 2.34
C GLY A 130 -0.74 20.00 1.90
N LEU A 131 -1.70 20.52 2.67
CA LEU A 131 -3.11 20.45 2.31
C LEU A 131 -3.41 21.18 0.99
N ALA A 132 -2.66 22.25 0.67
CA ALA A 132 -2.81 22.96 -0.61
C ALA A 132 -2.41 22.11 -1.83
N ALA A 133 -1.63 21.04 -1.63
CA ALA A 133 -1.27 20.10 -2.68
C ALA A 133 -2.45 19.17 -3.07
N LEU A 134 -3.43 19.00 -2.17
CA LEU A 134 -4.60 18.15 -2.39
C LEU A 134 -5.62 18.75 -3.35
N ARG A 135 -5.49 20.03 -3.74
CA ARG A 135 -6.41 20.70 -4.67
C ARG A 135 -6.54 20.03 -6.05
N ASN A 136 -5.57 19.17 -6.39
CA ASN A 136 -5.55 18.45 -7.65
C ASN A 136 -6.26 17.09 -7.57
N LEU A 137 -6.62 16.65 -6.35
CA LEU A 137 -7.52 15.51 -6.16
C LEU A 137 -8.95 15.99 -6.45
N LYS A 138 -9.70 15.21 -7.22
CA LYS A 138 -11.06 15.55 -7.65
C LYS A 138 -12.10 15.23 -6.59
#